data_AF-A0A3B1DV56-F1
#
_entry.id   AF-A0A3B1DV56-F1
#
_cell.length_a   1.000
_cell.length_b   1.000
_cell.length_c   1.000
_cell.angle_alpha   90.00
_cell.angle_beta   90.00
_cell.angle_gamma   90.00
#
_symmetry.space_group_name_H-M   'P 1'
#
loop_
_entity.id
_entity.type
_entity.pdbx_description
1 polymer ?
#
loop_
_entity_poly.entity_id
_entity_poly.type
_entity_poly.pdbx_seq_one_letter_code
_entity_poly.pdbx_strand_id
1 'polypeptide(L)' 'MSLDSSLKTKGGLSGKRSVLTRAERIAKLVAEKKIDTKKNGSLGLRKTLSS' A
#
# COMPACT_ATOMS: atom_id res chain seq x y z
N MET A 1 3.43 -9.13 -11.98
CA MET A 1 2.28 -9.68 -12.73
C MET A 1 1.11 -8.70 -12.62
N SER A 2 0.56 -8.24 -13.74
CA SER A 2 -0.58 -7.30 -13.77
C SER A 2 -1.70 -7.87 -14.64
N LEU A 3 -2.93 -7.84 -14.14
CA LEU A 3 -4.13 -8.15 -14.93
C LEU A 3 -4.43 -7.03 -15.94
N ASP A 4 -5.04 -7.41 -17.05
CA ASP A 4 -5.57 -6.48 -18.04
C ASP A 4 -6.59 -5.52 -17.42
N SER A 5 -6.61 -4.26 -17.88
CA SER A 5 -7.46 -3.21 -17.33
C SER A 5 -8.96 -3.52 -17.48
N SER A 6 -9.36 -4.13 -18.59
CA SER A 6 -10.76 -4.51 -18.84
C SER A 6 -11.25 -5.59 -17.87
N LEU A 7 -10.36 -6.49 -17.44
CA LEU A 7 -10.68 -7.55 -16.49
C LEU A 7 -10.79 -7.00 -15.07
N LYS A 8 -9.97 -6.01 -14.72
CA LYS A 8 -10.02 -5.33 -13.41
C LYS A 8 -11.32 -4.56 -13.22
N THR A 9 -11.82 -3.90 -14.26
CA THR A 9 -13.06 -3.12 -14.19
C THR A 9 -14.28 -4.05 -14.12
N LYS A 10 -14.35 -5.08 -14.97
CA LYS A 10 -15.44 -6.07 -14.94
C LYS A 10 -15.52 -6.84 -13.62
N GLY A 11 -14.37 -7.17 -13.03
CA GLY A 11 -14.31 -7.89 -11.74
C GLY A 11 -14.51 -7.02 -10.50
N GLY A 12 -14.79 -5.72 -10.62
CA GLY A 12 -14.93 -4.82 -9.46
C GLY A 12 -13.63 -4.56 -8.68
N LEU A 13 -12.48 -4.97 -9.23
CA LEU A 13 -11.16 -4.84 -8.60
C LEU A 13 -10.59 -3.42 -8.68
N SER A 14 -11.28 -2.51 -9.37
CA SER A 14 -10.94 -1.09 -9.48
C SER A 14 -11.39 -0.23 -8.28
N GLY A 15 -12.05 -0.83 -7.28
CA GLY A 15 -12.56 -0.12 -6.11
C GLY A 15 -11.49 0.33 -5.10
N LYS A 16 -11.92 1.08 -4.07
CA LYS A 16 -11.04 1.43 -2.94
C LYS A 16 -10.54 0.15 -2.28
N ARG A 17 -9.22 0.00 -2.21
CA ARG A 17 -8.58 -1.10 -1.49
C ARG A 17 -8.54 -0.77 0.00
N SER A 18 -8.92 -1.74 0.84
CA SER A 18 -8.82 -1.65 2.30
C SER A 18 -7.38 -1.72 2.82
N VAL A 19 -6.41 -1.89 1.91
CA VAL A 19 -5.02 -2.23 2.17
C VAL A 19 -4.11 -1.25 1.44
N LEU A 20 -3.13 -0.71 2.16
CA LEU A 20 -2.14 0.23 1.63
C LEU A 20 -1.11 -0.47 0.75
N THR A 21 -0.74 0.17 -0.35
CA THR A 21 0.41 -0.27 -1.16
C THR A 21 1.71 -0.07 -0.40
N ARG A 22 2.79 -0.68 -0.90
CA ARG A 22 4.13 -0.47 -0.32
C ARG A 22 4.54 1.01 -0.37
N ALA A 23 4.29 1.70 -1.49
CA ALA A 23 4.62 3.12 -1.64
C ALA A 23 3.84 3.98 -0.63
N GLU A 24 2.52 3.76 -0.52
CA GLU A 24 1.67 4.46 0.45
C GLU A 24 2.11 4.21 1.90
N ARG A 25 2.49 2.96 2.24
CA ARG A 25 3.04 2.64 3.57
C ARG A 25 4.33 3.39 3.85
N ILE A 26 5.28 3.40 2.91
CA ILE A 26 6.55 4.10 3.07
C ILE A 26 6.31 5.61 3.23
N ALA A 27 5.40 6.21 2.47
CA ALA A 27 5.07 7.62 2.59
C ALA A 27 4.50 7.99 3.97
N LYS A 28 3.54 7.19 4.49
CA LYS A 28 3.05 7.37 5.88
C LYS A 28 4.17 7.24 6.91
N LEU A 29 5.11 6.34 6.69
CA LEU A 29 6.20 6.05 7.61
C LEU A 29 7.25 7.15 7.69
N VAL A 30 7.53 7.76 6.54
CA VAL A 30 8.36 8.97 6.46
C VAL A 30 7.65 10.12 7.16
N ALA A 31 6.35 10.29 6.95
CA ALA A 31 5.56 11.33 7.63
C ALA A 31 5.53 11.14 9.16
N GLU A 32 5.41 9.90 9.64
CA GLU A 32 5.44 9.57 11.07
C GLU A 32 6.87 9.53 11.66
N LYS A 33 7.92 9.81 10.86
CA LYS A 33 9.35 9.71 11.23
C LYS A 33 9.77 8.35 11.81
N LYS A 34 9.02 7.29 11.50
CA LYS A 34 9.24 5.94 12.04
C LYS A 34 10.15 5.07 11.18
N ILE A 35 10.54 5.52 9.98
CA ILE A 35 11.45 4.79 9.08
C ILE A 35 12.46 5.72 8.42
N ASP A 36 13.69 5.24 8.33
CA ASP A 36 14.74 5.80 7.51
C ASP A 36 14.78 5.07 6.16
N THR A 37 14.45 5.76 5.06
CA THR A 37 14.30 5.16 3.71
C THR A 37 15.56 4.48 3.19
N LYS A 38 16.71 4.76 3.81
CA LYS A 38 18.02 4.19 3.49
C LYS A 38 18.37 2.94 4.30
N LYS A 39 17.74 2.72 5.46
CA LYS A 39 18.01 1.55 6.33
C LYS A 39 16.81 0.62 6.29
N ASN A 40 17.02 -0.47 5.56
CA ASN A 40 16.03 -1.46 5.19
C ASN A 40 15.15 -1.94 6.35
N GLY A 41 13.83 -1.75 6.19
CA GLY A 41 12.83 -2.50 6.93
C GLY A 41 11.54 -1.73 7.18
N SER A 42 10.61 -1.71 6.21
CA SER A 42 9.21 -1.34 6.52
C SER A 42 8.42 -2.47 7.21
N LEU A 43 9.14 -3.34 7.94
CA LEU A 43 8.59 -4.44 8.70
C LEU A 43 8.04 -3.86 10.01
N GLY A 44 6.72 -3.84 10.16
CA GLY A 44 6.08 -3.42 11.40
C GLY A 44 4.75 -2.69 11.27
N LEU A 45 4.31 -2.28 10.07
CA LEU A 45 3.04 -1.55 9.94
C LEU A 45 1.86 -2.37 9.46
N ARG A 46 0.71 -2.00 10.02
CA ARG A 46 -0.61 -2.48 9.60
C ARG A 46 -0.75 -2.24 8.11
N LYS A 47 -0.96 -3.35 7.38
CA LYS A 47 -1.17 -3.36 5.94
C LYS A 47 -2.51 -2.69 5.59
N THR A 48 -3.44 -2.66 6.54
CA THR A 48 -4.80 -2.18 6.39
C THR A 48 -4.93 -0.71 6.77
N LEU A 49 -5.94 -0.06 6.17
CA LEU A 49 -6.50 1.19 6.67
C LEU A 49 -7.18 0.88 8.01
N SER A 50 -6.45 0.87 9.12
CA SER A 50 -7.07 0.73 10.44
C SER A 50 -7.92 1.96 10.74
N SER A 51 -9.12 1.72 11.29
CA SER A 51 -9.92 2.66 12.09
C SER A 51 -9.09 3.38 13.13
#